data_AF-A0AAU7YD94-F1
#
_entry.id   AF-A0AAU7YD94-F1
#
_cell.length_a   1.000
_cell.length_b   1.000
_cell.length_c   1.000
_cell.angle_alpha   90.00
_cell.angle_beta   90.00
_cell.angle_gamma   90.00
#
_symmetry.space_group_name_H-M   'P 1'
#
loop_
_entity.id
_entity.type
_entity.pdbx_description
1 polymer ?
#
loop_
_entity_poly.entity_id
_entity_poly.type
_entity_poly.pdbx_seq_one_letter_code
_entity_poly.pdbx_strand_id
1 'polypeptide(L)'
;NALINKVFTGESILSFRTLLKRYMRHERIYHTNGIANTDVARYSGSRNMMPYFRGYVNGAMHKTALNDSYNYCNTLLLHYVVSCFQGWRGSIRRKLFFNNPSVDGNVVSTHAYVQREPTISTNSVYADNIGRETSPSSTNVGYFSQVYNLDPITRT
;
A
#
# COMPACT_ATOMS: atom_id res chain seq x y z
N ASN A 1 -31.18 -15.28 19.12
CA ASN A 1 -30.16 -14.71 20.04
C ASN A 1 -29.51 -13.39 19.60
N ALA A 2 -30.05 -12.65 18.62
CA ALA A 2 -29.52 -11.31 18.31
C ALA A 2 -29.87 -10.26 19.38
N LEU A 3 -31.04 -10.39 20.01
CA LEU A 3 -31.56 -9.43 21.00
C LEU A 3 -30.80 -9.46 22.33
N ILE A 4 -30.38 -10.65 22.80
CA ILE A 4 -29.65 -10.78 24.06
C ILE A 4 -28.26 -10.14 23.98
N ASN A 5 -27.58 -10.26 22.85
CA ASN A 5 -26.28 -9.60 22.62
C ASN A 5 -26.42 -8.08 22.66
N LYS A 6 -27.54 -7.50 22.19
CA LYS A 6 -27.74 -6.05 22.28
C LYS A 6 -27.79 -5.55 23.72
N VAL A 7 -28.28 -6.36 24.66
CA VAL A 7 -28.32 -6.01 26.09
C VAL A 7 -26.92 -6.06 26.71
N PHE A 8 -26.15 -7.09 26.42
CA PHE A 8 -24.84 -7.31 27.07
C PHE A 8 -23.66 -6.63 26.37
N THR A 9 -23.61 -6.64 25.03
CA THR A 9 -22.48 -6.08 24.24
C THR A 9 -22.82 -4.74 23.59
N GLY A 10 -24.06 -4.24 23.71
CA GLY A 10 -24.51 -2.98 23.11
C GLY A 10 -24.69 -3.01 21.58
N GLU A 11 -24.20 -4.05 20.92
CA GLU A 11 -24.33 -4.27 19.48
C GLU A 11 -24.58 -5.75 19.16
N SER A 12 -25.10 -6.02 17.95
CA SER A 12 -25.32 -7.39 17.46
C SER A 12 -24.68 -7.56 16.08
N ILE A 13 -23.70 -8.45 15.97
CA ILE A 13 -23.05 -8.80 14.72
C ILE A 13 -23.82 -9.95 14.07
N LEU A 14 -24.58 -9.64 13.01
CA LEU A 14 -25.37 -10.64 12.27
C LEU A 14 -24.69 -11.12 10.99
N SER A 15 -23.73 -10.36 10.47
CA SER A 15 -23.06 -10.66 9.19
C SER A 15 -21.64 -10.16 9.19
N PHE A 16 -20.73 -10.91 8.57
CA PHE A 16 -19.37 -10.43 8.31
C PHE A 16 -19.33 -9.18 7.42
N ARG A 17 -20.38 -8.92 6.63
CA ARG A 17 -20.43 -7.74 5.76
C ARG A 17 -20.33 -6.43 6.55
N THR A 18 -20.88 -6.36 7.76
CA THR A 18 -20.77 -5.16 8.60
C THR A 18 -19.37 -5.04 9.18
N LEU A 19 -18.76 -6.14 9.61
CA LEU A 19 -17.39 -6.17 10.14
C LEU A 19 -16.34 -5.84 9.07
N LEU A 20 -16.50 -6.33 7.83
CA LEU A 20 -15.57 -6.09 6.73
C LEU A 20 -15.48 -4.62 6.29
N LYS A 21 -16.41 -3.77 6.75
CA LYS A 21 -16.31 -2.31 6.53
C LYS A 21 -15.30 -1.63 7.46
N ARG A 22 -14.84 -2.30 8.53
CA ARG A 22 -13.84 -1.77 9.45
C ARG A 22 -12.47 -1.75 8.78
N TYR A 23 -11.80 -0.61 8.83
CA TYR A 23 -10.42 -0.49 8.35
C TYR A 23 -9.47 -1.16 9.33
N MET A 24 -8.53 -1.94 8.80
CA MET A 24 -7.46 -2.59 9.55
C MET A 24 -6.13 -2.28 8.86
N ARG A 25 -5.05 -2.12 9.63
CA ARG A 25 -3.71 -1.91 9.08
C ARG A 25 -3.21 -3.21 8.45
N HIS A 26 -2.96 -3.18 7.14
CA HIS A 26 -2.45 -4.33 6.37
C HIS A 26 -0.92 -4.40 6.40
N GLU A 27 -0.25 -3.36 5.93
CA GLU A 27 1.20 -3.28 5.88
C GLU A 27 1.71 -1.97 6.49
N ARG A 28 3.00 -1.93 6.81
CA ARG A 28 3.74 -0.70 7.04
C ARG A 28 4.93 -0.73 6.09
N ILE A 29 4.97 0.21 5.18
CA ILE A 29 6.08 0.35 4.26
C ILE A 29 7.10 1.29 4.93
N TYR A 30 8.34 0.83 5.00
CA TYR A 30 9.46 1.65 5.40
C TYR A 30 10.31 1.93 4.18
N HIS A 31 10.66 3.19 4.00
CA HIS A 31 11.67 3.59 3.04
C HIS A 31 12.91 3.94 3.85
N THR A 32 13.88 3.03 3.85
CA THR A 32 15.25 3.41 4.22
C THR A 32 15.82 4.11 3.01
N ASN A 33 15.92 5.43 3.08
CA ASN A 33 16.65 6.20 2.09
C ASN A 33 18.09 5.66 2.06
N GLY A 34 18.43 4.91 1.01
CA GLY A 34 19.81 4.69 0.61
C GLY A 34 20.34 6.02 0.12
N ILE A 35 20.95 6.75 1.06
CA ILE A 35 21.67 8.02 0.94
C ILE A 35 21.98 8.48 -0.49
N ALA A 36 21.42 9.63 -0.88
CA ALA A 36 22.11 10.64 -1.69
C ALA A 36 21.60 12.01 -1.24
N ASN A 37 22.49 12.99 -1.11
CA ASN A 37 22.23 14.37 -0.69
C ASN A 37 21.32 15.11 -1.69
N THR A 38 20.07 14.71 -1.82
CA THR A 38 19.07 15.35 -2.67
C THR A 38 17.85 15.71 -1.85
N ASP A 39 17.43 16.96 -1.92
CA ASP A 39 16.37 17.56 -1.10
C ASP A 39 14.98 16.93 -1.30
N VAL A 40 14.79 16.06 -2.30
CA VAL A 40 13.51 15.40 -2.62
C VAL A 40 13.71 13.92 -2.95
N ALA A 41 13.00 13.03 -2.25
CA ALA A 41 12.94 11.59 -2.54
C ALA A 41 11.54 11.20 -3.04
N ARG A 42 11.45 10.53 -4.20
CA ARG A 42 10.19 10.04 -4.77
C ARG A 42 10.11 8.52 -4.66
N TYR A 43 9.05 8.01 -4.03
CA TYR A 43 8.69 6.60 -4.08
C TYR A 43 7.52 6.38 -5.04
N SER A 44 7.65 5.40 -5.94
CA SER A 44 6.56 4.94 -6.79
C SER A 44 6.50 3.42 -6.77
N GLY A 45 5.28 2.88 -6.78
CA GLY A 45 5.07 1.44 -6.74
C GLY A 45 3.65 1.09 -7.14
N SER A 46 3.49 -0.08 -7.75
CA SER A 46 2.19 -0.67 -8.06
C SER A 46 1.82 -1.71 -7.00
N ARG A 47 0.52 -1.82 -6.73
CA ARG A 47 -0.02 -2.81 -5.79
C ARG A 47 -1.29 -3.42 -6.38
N ASN A 48 -1.38 -4.75 -6.33
CA ASN A 48 -2.61 -5.48 -6.67
C ASN A 48 -3.79 -4.94 -5.87
N MET A 49 -5.01 -5.04 -6.42
CA MET A 49 -6.21 -4.54 -5.73
C MET A 49 -6.50 -5.31 -4.43
N MET A 50 -6.30 -6.64 -4.44
CA MET A 50 -6.44 -7.48 -3.25
C MET A 50 -5.18 -7.38 -2.38
N PRO A 51 -5.29 -7.18 -1.05
CA PRO A 51 -4.15 -7.27 -0.15
C PRO A 51 -3.51 -8.67 -0.18
N TYR A 52 -2.19 -8.74 -0.32
CA TYR A 52 -1.47 -10.01 -0.33
C TYR A 52 -1.53 -10.71 1.04
N PHE A 53 -1.43 -12.04 1.02
CA PHE A 53 -1.45 -12.88 2.22
C PHE A 53 -0.11 -12.85 2.96
N ARG A 54 -0.17 -13.01 4.27
CA ARG A 54 1.01 -13.18 5.13
C ARG A 54 1.59 -14.58 4.94
N GLY A 55 2.91 -14.70 4.95
CA GLY A 55 3.59 -15.99 4.95
C GLY A 55 4.74 -16.09 3.96
N TYR A 56 5.32 -17.29 3.88
CA TYR A 56 6.30 -17.65 2.87
C TYR A 56 5.58 -17.93 1.56
N VAL A 57 5.84 -17.11 0.56
CA VAL A 57 5.24 -17.24 -0.78
C VAL A 57 6.32 -16.94 -1.80
N ASN A 58 6.38 -17.73 -2.86
CA ASN A 58 7.27 -17.44 -3.98
C ASN A 58 6.85 -16.10 -4.63
N GLY A 59 7.79 -15.17 -4.80
CA GLY A 59 7.47 -13.81 -5.24
C GLY A 59 6.90 -12.89 -4.14
N ALA A 60 7.18 -13.16 -2.86
CA ALA A 60 6.83 -12.27 -1.77
C ALA A 60 7.42 -10.86 -1.94
N MET A 61 6.70 -9.85 -1.42
CA MET A 61 7.10 -8.43 -1.47
C MET A 61 8.30 -8.11 -0.59
N HIS A 62 8.57 -8.93 0.44
CA HIS A 62 9.69 -8.71 1.34
C HIS A 62 10.58 -9.94 1.43
N LYS A 63 11.76 -9.74 2.01
CA LYS A 63 12.73 -10.80 2.27
C LYS A 63 13.06 -10.88 3.75
N THR A 64 13.25 -12.09 4.28
CA THR A 64 13.72 -12.31 5.64
C THR A 64 15.19 -11.91 5.78
N ALA A 65 15.70 -11.89 7.01
CA ALA A 65 17.14 -11.70 7.26
C ALA A 65 18.02 -12.79 6.61
N LEU A 66 17.45 -13.97 6.36
CA LEU A 66 18.10 -15.08 5.66
C LEU A 66 17.87 -15.02 4.14
N ASN A 67 17.35 -13.90 3.63
CA ASN A 67 17.05 -13.64 2.22
C ASN A 67 15.93 -14.51 1.62
N ASP A 68 15.12 -15.18 2.46
CA ASP A 68 13.95 -15.95 2.02
C ASP A 68 12.77 -15.03 1.69
N SER A 69 11.97 -15.39 0.68
CA SER A 69 10.76 -14.66 0.31
C SER A 69 9.67 -14.79 1.39
N TYR A 70 9.32 -13.67 2.04
CA TYR A 70 8.27 -13.63 3.07
C TYR A 70 7.47 -12.32 3.07
N ASN A 71 6.15 -12.41 3.27
CA ASN A 71 5.28 -11.23 3.35
C ASN A 71 5.09 -10.77 4.81
N TYR A 72 5.83 -9.73 5.21
CA TYR A 72 5.61 -8.98 6.46
C TYR A 72 4.35 -8.09 6.41
N CYS A 73 3.17 -8.70 6.48
CA CYS A 73 1.90 -8.00 6.63
C CYS A 73 1.04 -8.61 7.75
N ASN A 74 0.05 -7.86 8.22
CA ASN A 74 -0.98 -8.37 9.10
C ASN A 74 -1.99 -9.21 8.31
N THR A 75 -2.44 -10.31 8.92
CA THR A 75 -3.56 -11.09 8.40
C THR A 75 -4.86 -10.35 8.70
N LEU A 76 -5.59 -9.96 7.66
CA LEU A 76 -6.84 -9.19 7.79
C LEU A 76 -8.03 -10.13 7.99
N LEU A 77 -9.12 -9.65 8.61
CA LEU A 77 -10.41 -10.38 8.60
C LEU A 77 -10.85 -10.72 7.16
N LEU A 78 -10.56 -9.82 6.21
CA LEU A 78 -10.81 -10.05 4.79
C LEU A 78 -10.15 -11.33 4.28
N HIS A 79 -8.91 -11.64 4.71
CA HIS A 79 -8.20 -12.84 4.27
C HIS A 79 -8.89 -14.11 4.75
N TYR A 80 -9.31 -14.15 6.02
CA TYR A 80 -10.03 -15.30 6.59
C TYR A 80 -11.37 -15.55 5.90
N VAL A 81 -12.11 -14.47 5.61
CA VAL A 81 -13.39 -14.61 4.92
C VAL A 81 -13.15 -15.09 3.49
N VAL A 82 -12.27 -14.44 2.73
CA VAL A 82 -12.02 -14.77 1.32
C VAL A 82 -11.52 -16.20 1.14
N SER A 83 -10.71 -16.75 2.05
CA SER A 83 -10.23 -18.13 1.94
C SER A 83 -11.34 -19.19 2.00
N CYS A 84 -12.50 -18.85 2.57
CA CYS A 84 -13.65 -19.76 2.67
C CYS A 84 -14.59 -19.66 1.46
N PHE A 85 -14.35 -18.75 0.51
CA PHE A 85 -15.17 -18.57 -0.69
C PHE A 85 -14.32 -18.81 -1.95
N GLN A 86 -14.94 -19.30 -3.01
CA GLN A 86 -14.26 -19.56 -4.29
C GLN A 86 -13.82 -18.29 -5.02
N GLY A 87 -14.31 -17.12 -4.60
CA GLY A 87 -13.98 -15.85 -5.21
C GLY A 87 -14.57 -14.67 -4.45
N TRP A 88 -14.25 -13.48 -4.94
CA TRP A 88 -14.72 -12.23 -4.39
C TRP A 88 -15.12 -11.27 -5.51
N ARG A 89 -16.06 -10.37 -5.20
CA ARG A 89 -16.52 -9.32 -6.12
C ARG A 89 -16.63 -8.01 -5.38
N GLY A 90 -16.14 -6.93 -5.98
CA GLY A 90 -16.30 -5.57 -5.51
C GLY A 90 -14.99 -4.79 -5.46
N SER A 91 -15.05 -3.57 -4.96
CA SER A 91 -13.87 -2.71 -4.78
C SER A 91 -13.26 -2.86 -3.39
N ILE A 92 -11.93 -2.81 -3.29
CA ILE A 92 -11.22 -2.63 -2.01
C ILE A 92 -11.00 -1.14 -1.75
N ARG A 93 -11.21 -0.72 -0.50
CA ARG A 93 -10.94 0.65 -0.05
C ARG A 93 -9.63 0.70 0.73
N ARG A 94 -8.75 1.64 0.38
CA ARG A 94 -7.46 1.85 1.05
C ARG A 94 -7.42 3.22 1.71
N LYS A 95 -6.79 3.28 2.87
CA LYS A 95 -6.40 4.52 3.55
C LYS A 95 -4.89 4.49 3.69
N LEU A 96 -4.22 5.51 3.17
CA LEU A 96 -2.77 5.68 3.27
C LEU A 96 -2.50 6.67 4.41
N PHE A 97 -1.60 6.30 5.30
CA PHE A 97 -1.14 7.15 6.39
C PHE A 97 0.35 7.37 6.21
N PHE A 98 0.74 8.62 6.09
CA PHE A 98 2.13 9.03 5.97
C PHE A 98 2.61 9.47 7.35
N ASN A 99 3.76 8.97 7.76
CA ASN A 99 4.46 9.48 8.92
C ASN A 99 5.52 10.45 8.41
N ASN A 100 5.46 11.72 8.81
CA ASN A 100 6.48 12.69 8.44
C ASN A 100 7.65 12.51 9.41
N PRO A 101 8.80 11.97 8.96
CA PRO A 101 9.97 11.97 9.82
C PRO A 101 10.42 13.43 10.01
N SER A 102 10.74 13.80 11.25
CA SER A 102 11.58 14.95 11.49
C SER A 102 13.04 14.50 11.36
N VAL A 103 13.80 15.21 10.52
CA VAL A 103 15.26 15.07 10.47
C VAL A 103 15.81 16.40 10.98
N ASP A 104 16.58 16.35 12.06
CA ASP A 104 17.22 17.52 12.67
C ASP A 104 16.27 18.70 12.97
N GLY A 105 15.04 18.38 13.41
CA GLY A 105 14.02 19.38 13.76
C GLY A 105 13.22 19.95 12.59
N ASN A 106 13.58 19.62 11.34
CA ASN A 106 12.81 20.00 10.16
C ASN A 106 11.74 18.95 9.85
N VAL A 107 10.48 19.39 9.75
CA VAL A 107 9.36 18.53 9.34
C VAL A 107 9.37 18.40 7.83
N VAL A 108 9.59 17.18 7.32
CA VAL A 108 9.48 16.90 5.89
C VAL A 108 8.00 16.79 5.49
N SER A 109 7.56 17.60 4.51
CA SER A 109 6.21 17.47 3.96
C SER A 109 6.10 16.24 3.07
N THR A 110 5.11 15.39 3.31
CA THR A 110 4.84 14.21 2.48
C THR A 110 3.62 14.43 1.60
N HIS A 111 3.79 14.31 0.29
CA HIS A 111 2.73 14.35 -0.71
C HIS A 111 2.57 12.99 -1.38
N ALA A 112 1.34 12.60 -1.71
CA ALA A 112 1.06 11.33 -2.36
C ALA A 112 0.00 11.44 -3.44
N TYR A 113 0.25 10.75 -4.55
CA TYR A 113 -0.63 10.68 -5.70
C TYR A 113 -1.01 9.21 -5.95
N VAL A 114 -2.29 8.95 -6.22
CA VAL A 114 -2.81 7.60 -6.46
C VAL A 114 -3.51 7.57 -7.81
N GLN A 115 -3.07 6.68 -8.69
CA GLN A 115 -3.65 6.47 -10.02
C GLN A 115 -4.09 5.01 -10.17
N ARG A 116 -5.18 4.76 -10.92
CA ARG A 116 -5.77 3.43 -11.13
C ARG A 116 -5.31 2.74 -12.41
N GLU A 117 -5.04 3.52 -13.46
CA GLU A 117 -4.59 3.03 -14.77
C GLU A 117 -3.07 3.21 -14.87
N PRO A 118 -2.30 2.20 -15.31
CA PRO A 118 -0.88 2.36 -15.53
C PRO A 118 -0.68 3.09 -16.86
N THR A 119 -0.59 4.41 -16.87
CA THR A 119 -0.02 5.07 -18.06
C THR A 119 0.53 6.45 -17.76
N ILE A 120 1.86 6.50 -17.78
CA ILE A 120 2.75 7.22 -18.70
C ILE A 120 4.07 7.19 -17.94
N SER A 121 5.19 6.88 -18.62
CA SER A 121 6.51 7.17 -18.05
C SER A 121 6.54 8.65 -17.75
N THR A 122 6.20 9.04 -16.52
CA THR A 122 6.38 10.41 -16.08
C THR A 122 7.88 10.56 -15.97
N ASN A 123 8.51 10.97 -17.07
CA ASN A 123 9.67 11.83 -16.99
C ASN A 123 9.33 12.85 -15.90
N SER A 124 10.18 12.96 -14.88
CA SER A 124 10.30 14.08 -13.93
C SER A 124 9.18 15.11 -13.92
N VAL A 125 9.09 15.77 -15.06
CA VAL A 125 8.37 16.99 -15.36
C VAL A 125 6.88 16.96 -15.02
N TYR A 126 6.19 15.82 -15.13
CA TYR A 126 4.72 15.83 -14.95
C TYR A 126 4.24 15.75 -13.49
N ALA A 127 5.07 15.26 -12.57
CA ALA A 127 4.71 15.27 -11.15
C ALA A 127 4.98 16.62 -10.48
N ASP A 128 5.94 17.39 -11.02
CA ASP A 128 6.30 18.71 -10.49
C ASP A 128 5.29 19.80 -10.84
N ASN A 129 4.45 19.61 -11.87
CA ASN A 129 3.59 20.65 -12.43
C ASN A 129 2.11 20.60 -12.02
N ILE A 130 1.69 19.64 -11.18
CA ILE A 130 0.36 19.67 -10.56
C ILE A 130 0.51 20.25 -9.16
N GLY A 131 0.60 21.57 -9.11
CA GLY A 131 0.67 22.36 -7.87
C GLY A 131 1.80 23.39 -7.78
N ARG A 132 2.72 23.43 -8.76
CA ARG A 132 3.83 24.40 -8.79
C ARG A 132 3.58 25.42 -9.90
N GLU A 133 3.38 26.68 -9.54
CA GLU A 133 3.47 27.77 -10.51
C GLU A 133 4.87 27.76 -11.14
N THR A 134 4.89 27.88 -12.46
CA THR A 134 6.06 27.73 -13.32
C THR A 134 7.16 28.74 -12.97
N SER A 135 8.39 28.25 -12.79
CA SER A 135 9.58 29.02 -13.14
C SER A 135 10.66 28.05 -13.64
N PRO A 136 11.21 28.23 -14.84
CA PRO A 136 12.10 27.25 -15.46
C PRO A 136 13.54 27.53 -15.03
N SER A 137 14.17 26.58 -14.35
CA SER A 137 15.62 26.39 -14.47
C SER A 137 16.03 24.98 -14.08
N SER A 138 16.68 24.33 -15.06
CA SER A 138 17.65 23.24 -14.98
C SER A 138 17.80 22.50 -13.64
N THR A 139 17.63 21.18 -13.64
CA THR A 139 18.75 20.19 -13.60
C THR A 139 18.16 18.78 -13.67
N ASN A 140 18.78 17.89 -14.43
CA ASN A 140 18.41 16.46 -14.56
C ASN A 140 18.39 15.78 -13.19
N VAL A 141 17.24 15.27 -12.76
CA VAL A 141 17.11 14.41 -11.56
C VAL A 141 16.71 13.01 -12.04
N GLY A 142 17.55 12.00 -11.76
CA GLY A 142 17.34 10.61 -12.18
C GLY A 142 16.14 9.95 -11.49
N TYR A 143 15.39 9.14 -12.25
CA TYR A 143 14.26 8.36 -11.76
C TYR A 143 14.66 6.90 -11.56
N PHE A 144 14.69 6.42 -10.31
CA PHE A 144 14.67 4.99 -10.05
C PHE A 144 13.22 4.50 -9.99
N SER A 145 12.84 3.69 -10.97
CA SER A 145 11.59 2.94 -11.02
C SER A 145 11.91 1.46 -10.90
N GLN A 146 11.50 0.81 -9.80
CA GLN A 146 11.43 -0.65 -9.75
C GLN A 146 10.02 -1.07 -10.15
N VAL A 147 9.92 -1.58 -11.38
CA VAL A 147 8.74 -2.28 -11.89
C VAL A 147 8.82 -3.73 -11.42
N TYR A 148 7.95 -4.13 -10.49
CA TYR A 148 7.77 -5.54 -10.17
C TYR A 148 6.78 -6.14 -11.18
N ASN A 149 7.30 -6.93 -12.11
CA ASN A 149 6.47 -7.81 -12.94
C ASN A 149 5.97 -8.96 -12.05
N LEU A 150 4.67 -9.09 -11.89
CA LEU A 150 4.07 -10.30 -11.37
C LEU A 150 3.72 -11.18 -12.56
N ASP A 151 4.30 -12.37 -12.61
CA ASP A 151 3.96 -13.36 -13.63
C ASP A 151 2.45 -13.67 -13.60
N PRO A 152 1.81 -13.87 -14.76
CA PRO A 152 0.41 -14.27 -14.81
C PRO A 152 0.25 -15.62 -14.12
N ILE A 153 -0.68 -15.69 -13.17
CA ILE A 153 -1.06 -16.92 -12.46
C ILE A 153 -1.55 -17.95 -13.48
N THR A 154 -0.69 -18.90 -13.87
CA THR A 154 -1.13 -20.13 -14.53
C THR A 154 -1.78 -21.02 -13.49
N ARG A 155 -3.09 -21.21 -13.62
CA ARG A 155 -3.85 -22.22 -12.89
C ARG A 155 -3.50 -23.60 -13.45
N THR A 156 -3.02 -24.49 -12.58
CA THR A 156 -3.18 -25.95 -12.68
C THR A 156 -3.68 -26.44 -11.34
#